data_AF-A0A2S2QJ52-F1
#
_entry.id   AF-A0A2S2QJ52-F1
#
_cell.length_a   1.000
_cell.length_b   1.000
_cell.length_c   1.000
_cell.angle_alpha   90.00
_cell.angle_beta   90.00
_cell.angle_gamma   90.00
#
_symmetry.space_group_name_H-M   'P 1'
#
loop_
_entity.id
_entity.type
_entity.pdbx_description
1 polymer ?
#
loop_
_entity_poly.entity_id
_entity_poly.type
_entity_poly.pdbx_seq_one_letter_code
_entity_poly.pdbx_strand_id
1 'polypeptide(L)'
;PIRTYKERDGICSDCHYTCYQCNGPNDYQCTSCWGDADLTQTLGQTFCYSKNIKRLLDDKTWHTLTVVLLIINIFLLLIFCNGGFWTKNNISLNKGNYRLANQTENDCC
;
A
#
# COMPACT_ATOMS: atom_id res chain seq x y z
N PRO A 1 25.93 19.78 21.71
CA PRO A 1 27.32 19.66 21.22
C PRO A 1 27.41 18.43 20.30
N ILE A 2 28.46 18.30 19.49
CA ILE A 2 28.54 17.16 18.54
C ILE A 2 28.88 15.90 19.34
N ARG A 3 28.15 14.81 19.10
CA ARG A 3 28.30 13.50 19.76
C ARG A 3 28.28 13.52 21.30
N THR A 4 27.86 14.61 21.92
CA THR A 4 27.84 14.73 23.39
C THR A 4 26.59 15.44 23.87
N TYR A 5 26.13 15.05 25.06
CA TYR A 5 25.05 15.71 25.79
C TYR A 5 25.51 16.11 27.19
N LYS A 6 24.85 17.11 27.77
CA LYS A 6 25.14 17.56 29.14
C LYS A 6 24.40 16.68 30.13
N GLU A 7 25.14 15.97 30.96
CA GLU A 7 24.60 15.19 32.08
C GLU A 7 24.22 16.10 33.25
N ARG A 8 23.47 15.57 34.22
CA ARG A 8 23.00 16.33 35.39
C ARG A 8 24.15 16.88 36.24
N ASP A 9 25.26 16.16 36.31
CA ASP A 9 26.45 16.56 37.07
C ASP A 9 27.31 17.62 36.33
N GLY A 10 26.85 18.11 35.18
CA GLY A 10 27.55 19.08 34.35
C GLY A 10 28.66 18.49 33.48
N ILE A 11 28.91 17.19 33.61
CA ILE A 11 29.84 16.42 32.77
C ILE A 11 29.19 16.18 31.39
N CYS A 12 29.99 16.25 30.33
CA CYS A 12 29.53 15.89 28.99
C CYS A 12 29.78 14.41 28.76
N SER A 13 28.72 13.67 28.43
CA SER A 13 28.76 12.24 28.15
C SER A 13 28.45 11.99 26.68
N ASP A 14 28.96 10.89 26.13
CA ASP A 14 28.81 10.57 24.72
C ASP A 14 27.37 10.18 24.36
N CYS A 15 26.93 10.64 23.20
CA CYS A 15 25.68 10.23 22.56
C CYS A 15 25.77 8.80 22.05
N HIS A 16 24.60 8.19 21.80
CA HIS A 16 24.54 6.99 20.97
C HIS A 16 25.22 7.22 19.59
N TYR A 17 25.99 6.24 19.13
CA TYR A 17 26.87 6.37 17.96
C TYR A 17 26.14 6.72 16.65
N THR A 18 24.86 6.40 16.55
CA THR A 18 24.01 6.68 15.38
C THR A 18 23.67 8.16 15.23
N CYS A 19 23.90 8.97 16.25
CA CYS A 19 23.41 10.34 16.31
C CYS A 19 24.52 11.37 16.17
N TYR A 20 24.22 12.45 15.47
CA TYR A 20 25.14 13.57 15.30
C TYR A 20 25.07 14.52 16.50
N GLN A 21 23.84 14.81 16.94
CA GLN A 21 23.55 15.50 18.20
C GLN A 21 22.42 14.80 18.93
N CYS A 22 22.47 14.84 20.25
CA CYS A 22 21.48 14.22 21.12
C CYS A 22 21.19 15.07 22.35
N ASN A 23 20.06 14.81 23.00
CA ASN A 23 19.71 15.37 24.31
C ASN A 23 19.86 14.35 25.45
N GLY A 24 20.28 13.12 25.14
CA GLY A 24 20.48 12.05 26.11
C GLY A 24 21.25 10.88 25.51
N PRO A 25 21.58 9.87 26.33
CA PRO A 25 22.48 8.78 25.94
C PRO A 25 21.86 7.80 24.95
N ASN A 26 20.53 7.73 24.85
CA ASN A 26 19.85 6.70 24.09
C ASN A 26 19.67 7.07 22.61
N ASP A 27 19.53 6.04 21.77
CA ASP A 27 19.29 6.12 20.32
C ASP A 27 17.99 6.82 19.93
N TYR A 28 17.04 6.90 20.87
CA TYR A 28 15.73 7.54 20.72
C TYR A 28 15.69 9.01 21.18
N GLN A 29 16.83 9.60 21.56
CA GLN A 29 16.93 10.96 22.09
C GLN A 29 17.74 11.88 21.17
N CYS A 30 17.72 11.58 19.87
CA CYS A 30 18.57 12.23 18.89
C CYS A 30 17.90 13.48 18.34
N THR A 31 18.66 14.56 18.22
CA THR A 31 18.17 15.85 17.70
C THR A 31 18.63 16.11 16.27
N SER A 32 19.75 15.51 15.86
CA SER A 32 20.19 15.48 14.46
C SER A 32 20.94 14.20 14.12
N CYS A 33 20.84 13.81 12.85
CA CYS A 33 21.45 12.61 12.30
C CYS A 33 22.61 12.97 11.36
N TRP A 34 23.43 11.96 11.04
CA TRP A 34 24.44 12.06 10.00
C TRP A 34 23.80 12.29 8.62
N GLY A 35 24.58 12.79 7.66
CA GLY A 35 24.07 13.13 6.32
C GLY A 35 23.49 11.95 5.53
N ASP A 36 23.84 10.73 5.91
CA ASP A 36 23.38 9.45 5.37
C ASP A 36 22.15 8.86 6.10
N ALA A 37 21.64 9.54 7.12
CA ALA A 37 20.47 9.14 7.90
C ALA A 37 19.43 10.27 7.98
N ASP A 38 18.17 9.90 8.14
CA ASP A 38 17.07 10.83 8.34
C ASP A 38 16.48 10.68 9.74
N LEU A 39 16.20 11.83 10.35
CA LEU A 39 15.53 11.92 11.65
C LEU A 39 14.06 11.51 11.48
N THR A 40 13.63 10.53 12.28
CA THR A 40 12.26 10.02 12.27
C THR A 40 11.71 10.05 13.69
N GLN A 41 10.51 10.60 13.86
CA GLN A 41 9.85 10.68 15.15
C GLN A 41 8.73 9.64 15.23
N THR A 42 8.71 8.86 16.30
CA THR A 42 7.69 7.84 16.55
C THR A 42 7.36 7.84 18.03
N LEU A 43 6.08 7.96 18.40
CA LEU A 43 5.64 7.93 19.81
C LEU A 43 6.39 8.94 20.73
N GLY A 44 6.74 10.12 20.21
CA GLY A 44 7.48 11.16 20.95
C GLY A 44 8.99 10.89 21.10
N GLN A 45 9.49 9.80 20.54
CA GLN A 45 10.90 9.43 20.49
C GLN A 45 11.50 9.76 19.12
N THR A 46 12.78 10.13 19.07
CA THR A 46 13.47 10.57 17.85
C THR A 46 14.65 9.67 17.51
N PHE A 47 14.55 8.98 16.37
CA PHE A 47 15.52 8.00 15.88
C PHE A 47 16.17 8.44 14.58
N CYS A 48 17.37 7.93 14.30
CA CYS A 48 18.06 8.12 13.04
C CYS A 48 18.03 6.82 12.23
N TYR A 49 17.36 6.82 11.08
CA TYR A 49 17.36 5.68 10.15
C TYR A 49 18.17 5.99 8.89
N SER A 50 18.91 5.01 8.39
CA SER A 50 19.69 5.19 7.16
C SER A 50 18.78 5.49 5.96
N LYS A 51 19.17 6.48 5.17
CA LYS A 51 18.50 6.85 3.91
C LYS A 51 18.47 5.69 2.92
N ASN A 52 19.50 4.85 2.93
CA ASN A 52 19.57 3.68 2.04
C ASN A 52 18.43 2.71 2.33
N ILE A 53 18.15 2.44 3.61
CA ILE A 53 17.08 1.54 4.02
C ILE A 53 15.71 2.16 3.71
N LYS A 54 15.53 3.46 4.02
CA LYS A 54 14.29 4.17 3.66
C LYS A 54 14.04 4.16 2.16
N ARG A 55 15.07 4.39 1.34
CA ARG A 55 14.94 4.40 -0.13
C ARG A 55 14.58 3.02 -0.70
N LEU A 56 15.11 1.95 -0.11
CA LEU A 56 14.75 0.58 -0.49
C LEU A 56 13.29 0.27 -0.13
N LEU A 57 12.81 0.77 1.01
CA LEU A 57 11.42 0.60 1.43
C LEU A 57 10.44 1.52 0.70
N ASP A 58 10.87 2.72 0.31
CA ASP A 58 10.05 3.74 -0.34
C ASP A 58 10.07 3.64 -1.88
N ASP A 59 10.67 2.59 -2.45
CA ASP A 59 10.53 2.26 -3.88
C ASP A 59 9.10 1.75 -4.17
N LYS A 60 8.14 2.66 -4.03
CA LYS A 60 6.70 2.47 -4.21
C LYS A 60 6.31 2.28 -5.68
N THR A 61 7.25 2.46 -6.61
CA THR A 61 7.02 2.48 -8.05
C THR A 61 6.56 1.11 -8.56
N TRP A 62 7.19 0.04 -8.07
CA TRP A 62 6.87 -1.34 -8.44
C TRP A 62 5.59 -1.85 -7.80
N HIS A 63 5.36 -1.50 -6.52
CA HIS A 63 4.15 -1.87 -5.80
C HIS A 63 2.90 -1.22 -6.42
N THR A 64 2.99 0.06 -6.78
CA THR A 64 1.86 0.79 -7.38
C THR A 64 1.50 0.20 -8.75
N LEU A 65 2.50 -0.08 -9.59
CA LEU A 65 2.28 -0.69 -10.91
C LEU A 65 1.59 -2.06 -10.80
N THR A 66 2.06 -2.90 -9.87
CA THR A 66 1.51 -4.25 -9.67
C THR A 66 0.07 -4.22 -9.19
N VAL A 67 -0.25 -3.32 -8.25
CA VAL A 67 -1.61 -3.16 -7.71
C VAL A 67 -2.58 -2.64 -8.77
N VAL A 68 -2.17 -1.67 -9.60
CA VAL A 68 -3.01 -1.13 -10.67
C VAL A 68 -3.37 -2.20 -11.70
N LEU A 69 -2.40 -3.03 -12.11
CA LEU A 69 -2.64 -4.13 -13.05
C LEU A 69 -3.62 -5.18 -12.48
N LEU A 70 -3.49 -5.51 -11.19
CA LEU A 70 -4.41 -6.43 -10.52
C LEU A 70 -5.85 -5.87 -10.51
N ILE A 71 -6.01 -4.59 -10.19
CA ILE A 71 -7.31 -3.92 -10.17
C ILE A 71 -7.96 -3.95 -11.55
N ILE A 72 -7.22 -3.63 -12.61
CA ILE A 72 -7.73 -3.67 -13.99
C ILE A 72 -8.18 -5.09 -14.35
N ASN A 73 -7.41 -6.12 -14.02
CA ASN A 73 -7.77 -7.52 -14.30
C ASN A 73 -9.06 -7.93 -13.57
N ILE A 74 -9.22 -7.55 -12.31
CA ILE A 74 -10.43 -7.81 -11.52
C ILE A 74 -11.64 -7.11 -12.16
N PHE A 75 -11.51 -5.84 -12.54
CA PHE A 75 -12.60 -5.12 -13.21
C PHE A 75 -13.01 -5.78 -14.53
N LEU A 76 -12.05 -6.24 -15.33
CA LEU A 76 -12.34 -6.99 -16.55
C LEU A 76 -13.11 -8.28 -16.24
N LEU A 77 -12.67 -9.07 -15.25
CA LEU A 77 -13.37 -10.28 -14.83
C LEU A 77 -14.80 -10.00 -14.36
N LEU A 78 -15.02 -8.93 -13.61
CA LEU A 78 -16.37 -8.54 -13.18
C LEU A 78 -17.26 -8.14 -14.36
N ILE A 79 -16.73 -7.40 -15.34
CA ILE A 79 -17.49 -7.03 -16.55
C ILE A 79 -17.80 -8.28 -17.38
N PHE A 80 -16.85 -9.19 -17.57
CA PHE A 80 -17.06 -10.45 -18.30
C PHE A 80 -18.02 -11.40 -17.60
N CYS A 81 -17.94 -11.54 -16.27
CA CYS A 81 -18.88 -12.35 -15.49
C CYS A 81 -20.30 -11.77 -15.56
N ASN A 82 -20.46 -10.46 -15.38
CA ASN A 82 -21.77 -9.81 -15.45
C ASN A 82 -22.31 -9.80 -16.90
N GLY A 83 -21.47 -9.58 -17.91
CA GLY A 83 -21.84 -9.63 -19.33
C GLY A 83 -22.21 -11.04 -19.79
N GLY A 84 -21.49 -12.06 -19.33
CA GLY A 84 -21.80 -13.47 -19.55
C GLY A 84 -23.10 -13.91 -18.87
N PHE A 85 -23.41 -13.33 -17.71
CA PHE A 85 -24.68 -13.54 -17.01
C PHE A 85 -25.86 -12.85 -17.72
N TRP A 86 -25.68 -11.61 -18.17
CA TRP A 86 -26.67 -10.86 -18.96
C TRP A 86 -27.02 -11.54 -20.29
N THR A 87 -26.02 -12.04 -21.01
CA THR A 87 -26.23 -12.76 -22.28
C THR A 87 -26.94 -14.09 -22.09
N LYS A 88 -26.62 -14.86 -21.03
CA LYS A 88 -27.35 -16.09 -20.69
C LYS A 88 -28.80 -15.81 -20.27
N ASN A 89 -29.08 -14.76 -19.50
CA ASN A 89 -30.44 -14.39 -19.12
C ASN A 89 -31.28 -13.93 -20.34
N ASN A 90 -30.72 -13.15 -21.26
CA ASN A 90 -31.43 -12.74 -22.49
C ASN A 90 -31.66 -13.91 -23.46
N ILE A 91 -30.74 -14.87 -23.56
CA ILE A 91 -30.96 -16.11 -24.33
C ILE A 91 -32.07 -16.97 -23.70
N SER A 92 -32.18 -17.01 -22.37
CA SER A 92 -33.27 -17.72 -21.68
C SER A 92 -34.66 -17.13 -21.99
N LEU A 93 -34.78 -15.79 -22.04
CA LEU A 93 -36.03 -15.12 -22.44
C LEU A 93 -36.37 -15.33 -23.91
N ASN A 94 -35.36 -15.25 -24.81
CA ASN A 94 -35.56 -15.57 -26.23
C ASN A 94 -35.93 -17.05 -26.41
N LYS A 95 -35.46 -17.95 -25.50
CA LYS A 95 -35.88 -19.35 -25.53
C LYS A 95 -37.37 -19.58 -25.26
N GLY A 96 -37.98 -18.76 -24.41
CA GLY A 96 -39.40 -18.87 -24.09
C GLY A 96 -40.31 -18.46 -25.25
N ASN A 97 -39.91 -17.42 -25.99
CA ASN A 97 -40.69 -16.89 -27.12
C ASN A 97 -40.74 -17.83 -28.34
N TYR A 98 -39.67 -18.58 -28.66
CA TYR A 98 -39.73 -19.55 -29.77
C TYR A 98 -40.64 -20.75 -29.47
N ARG A 99 -40.85 -21.11 -28.19
CA ARG A 99 -41.74 -22.23 -27.82
C ARG A 99 -43.21 -21.85 -27.97
N LEU A 100 -43.56 -20.60 -27.68
CA LEU A 100 -44.93 -20.10 -27.87
C LEU A 100 -45.28 -19.91 -29.35
N ALA A 101 -44.33 -19.50 -30.19
CA ALA A 101 -44.54 -19.36 -31.63
C ALA A 101 -44.74 -20.71 -32.36
N ASN A 102 -44.08 -21.79 -31.90
CA ASN A 102 -44.26 -23.14 -32.44
C ASN A 102 -45.62 -23.75 -32.04
N GLN A 103 -46.15 -23.42 -30.86
CA GLN A 103 -47.44 -23.95 -30.41
C GLN A 103 -48.61 -23.46 -31.27
N THR A 104 -48.52 -22.28 -31.89
CA THR A 104 -49.58 -21.72 -32.75
C THR A 104 -49.60 -22.26 -34.19
N GLU A 105 -48.62 -23.08 -34.61
CA GLU A 105 -48.56 -23.64 -35.98
C GLU A 105 -49.15 -25.07 -36.08
N ASN A 106 -49.43 -25.74 -34.95
CA ASN A 106 -49.89 -27.13 -34.93
C ASN A 106 -51.39 -27.34 -34.60
N ASP A 107 -52.20 -26.28 -34.45
CA ASP A 107 -53.64 -26.37 -34.15
C ASP A 107 -54.53 -26.05 -35.37
N CYS A 108 -54.11 -26.42 -36.59
CA CYS A 108 -54.97 -26.41 -37.77
C CYS A 108 -54.89 -27.72 -38.54
N CYS A 109 -55.70 -28.70 -38.10
CA CYS A 109 -56.38 -29.72 -38.90
C CYS A 109 -57.45 -30.40 -38.05
#